data_AF-A0A929G6C6-F1
#
_entry.id   AF-A0A929G6C6-F1
#
_cell.length_a   1.000
_cell.length_b   1.000
_cell.length_c   1.000
_cell.angle_alpha   90.00
_cell.angle_beta   90.00
_cell.angle_gamma   90.00
#
_symmetry.space_group_name_H-M   'P 1'
#
loop_
_entity.id
_entity.type
_entity.pdbx_description
1 polymer ?
#
loop_
_entity_poly.entity_id
_entity_poly.type
_entity_poly.pdbx_seq_one_letter_code
_entity_poly.pdbx_strand_id
1 'polypeptide(L)'
;MRLGEILTRLLNPRADLSRLRHASSPPPHRGGRRGRKRVHLRHVLSNTPLLIGGLIVLALFIGVLFGPLLAPQNPYLHGHHSVEYVDGNISAPPFPPSPEHPMGTDELGRDTMSLLLYGMRNTLVAAAFITMARLALGLALGGLAGWNEGRSADQIVMGTIQMLTSLPMLLMAMILIFALDIRRGLLVFIVALCAVGWGEIAQYIRAEFIRIKQEPYLDSGRAVGLNSLELAIRHVLPNVLPALIVITLLEMGAVLMILGELGFIGVYIGGGTSIAVGDSSQRQYFALPEWGAMMAGSRVWARSRPWMVLFPAIAFFVSVTGFNLLGEGLRRLIDRGIFNTAVLLSWRVIVVVALITAASVYVILTLGPAPSYRHLAQQVNETDLMSHVEFLSASEMNGRSVGSPEAYRAAQYIVDALEGYGLDAPPGGWLKEVEITLARPAEPPELALMDQDGGVLATFTRLADYGESVEQHGGSGEAEAPVTLILFPPPKGSDRRSPEEMYARFKGLDLTGHIVMIITGNAPEDFATEALIRG
;
A
#
# COMPACT_ATOMS: atom_id res chain seq x y z
N MET A 1 43.08 -22.48 13.99
CA MET A 1 41.90 -23.14 13.38
C MET A 1 41.35 -22.25 12.28
N ARG A 2 41.20 -22.76 11.05
CA ARG A 2 40.73 -21.95 9.91
C ARG A 2 39.22 -21.77 10.00
N LEU A 3 38.71 -20.57 9.69
CA LEU A 3 37.28 -20.22 9.72
C LEU A 3 36.38 -21.26 8.98
N GLY A 4 36.92 -21.86 7.91
CA GLY A 4 36.26 -22.92 7.15
C GLY A 4 36.06 -24.24 7.91
N GLU A 5 36.95 -24.62 8.84
CA GLU A 5 36.78 -25.81 9.70
C GLU A 5 35.70 -25.58 10.77
N ILE A 6 35.57 -24.35 11.26
CA ILE A 6 34.53 -23.97 12.22
C ILE A 6 33.17 -24.00 11.54
N LEU A 7 33.06 -23.43 10.33
CA LEU A 7 31.83 -23.45 9.54
C LEU A 7 31.42 -24.86 9.11
N THR A 8 32.36 -25.70 8.68
CA THR A 8 32.05 -27.10 8.33
C THR A 8 31.66 -27.95 9.54
N ARG A 9 32.24 -27.69 10.72
CA ARG A 9 31.82 -28.34 11.98
C ARG A 9 30.51 -27.79 12.56
N LEU A 10 30.12 -26.55 12.21
CA LEU A 10 28.83 -25.96 12.57
C LEU A 10 27.70 -26.46 11.64
N LEU A 11 28.00 -26.67 10.36
CA LEU A 11 27.01 -26.98 9.32
C LEU A 11 26.86 -28.47 9.00
N ASN A 12 27.69 -29.36 9.56
CA ASN A 12 27.58 -30.80 9.35
C ASN A 12 27.04 -31.50 10.62
N PRO A 13 25.71 -31.74 10.72
CA PRO A 13 25.05 -32.23 11.94
C PRO A 13 25.33 -33.71 12.26
N ARG A 14 26.17 -34.39 11.48
CA ARG A 14 26.56 -35.77 11.75
C ARG A 14 27.93 -35.81 12.40
N ALA A 15 27.99 -36.29 13.63
CA ALA A 15 29.18 -37.01 14.06
C ALA A 15 29.41 -38.14 13.05
N ASP A 16 30.61 -38.26 12.49
CA ASP A 16 30.96 -39.36 11.60
C ASP A 16 31.04 -40.66 12.42
N LEU A 17 29.88 -41.25 12.68
CA LEU A 17 29.72 -42.51 13.41
C LEU A 17 30.05 -43.73 12.52
N SER A 18 30.59 -43.53 11.32
CA SER A 18 31.05 -44.62 10.44
C SER A 18 32.05 -45.54 11.13
N ARG A 19 32.81 -45.01 12.09
CA ARG A 19 33.78 -45.74 12.92
C ARG A 19 33.16 -46.65 13.98
N LEU A 20 31.88 -46.45 14.33
CA LEU A 20 31.15 -47.29 15.30
C LEU A 20 30.31 -48.39 14.64
N ARG A 21 30.36 -48.50 13.30
CA ARG A 21 29.52 -49.41 12.51
C ARG A 21 30.01 -50.86 12.46
N HIS A 22 30.92 -51.25 13.36
CA HIS A 22 31.42 -52.62 13.50
C HIS A 22 30.77 -53.33 14.70
N ALA A 23 29.45 -53.48 14.67
CA ALA A 23 28.76 -54.53 15.41
C ALA A 23 27.40 -54.81 14.75
N SER A 24 27.30 -55.99 14.13
CA SER A 24 26.08 -56.74 13.79
C SER A 24 24.82 -55.96 13.37
N SER A 25 24.65 -55.72 12.06
CA SER A 25 23.34 -55.40 11.48
C SER A 25 22.76 -56.64 10.77
N PRO A 26 21.53 -57.09 11.07
CA PRO A 26 20.89 -58.15 10.29
C PRO A 26 20.56 -57.67 8.86
N PRO A 27 20.43 -58.59 7.88
CA PRO A 27 20.26 -58.22 6.47
C PRO A 27 18.94 -57.46 6.24
N PRO A 28 18.91 -56.47 5.34
CA PRO A 28 17.71 -55.66 5.12
C PRO A 28 16.62 -56.46 4.40
N HIS A 29 15.43 -56.57 5.01
CA HIS A 29 14.23 -57.09 4.37
C HIS A 29 13.92 -56.31 3.07
N ARG A 30 13.97 -56.99 1.92
CA ARG A 30 13.78 -56.42 0.57
C ARG A 30 12.32 -56.09 0.19
N GLY A 31 11.36 -56.17 1.12
CA GLY A 31 9.91 -56.09 0.81
C GLY A 31 9.22 -54.70 0.86
N GLY A 32 9.87 -53.61 1.28
CA GLY A 32 9.12 -52.43 1.76
C GLY A 32 9.05 -51.16 0.90
N ARG A 33 9.79 -51.05 -0.22
CA ARG A 33 9.99 -49.73 -0.88
C ARG A 33 8.78 -49.21 -1.68
N ARG A 34 8.00 -50.10 -2.32
CA ARG A 34 6.79 -49.73 -3.09
C ARG A 34 5.57 -49.45 -2.20
N GLY A 35 5.39 -50.20 -1.11
CA GLY A 35 4.30 -49.99 -0.15
C GLY A 35 4.44 -48.68 0.64
N ARG A 36 5.65 -48.34 1.08
CA ARG A 36 5.92 -47.13 1.86
C ARG A 36 5.66 -45.84 1.07
N LYS A 37 6.01 -45.78 -0.22
CA LYS A 37 5.70 -44.64 -1.11
C LYS A 37 4.21 -44.46 -1.38
N ARG A 38 3.44 -45.56 -1.56
CA ARG A 38 1.99 -45.51 -1.77
C ARG A 38 1.23 -45.00 -0.53
N VAL A 39 1.67 -45.38 0.66
CA VAL A 39 1.08 -44.90 1.93
C VAL A 39 1.36 -43.40 2.12
N HIS A 40 2.56 -42.91 1.82
CA HIS A 40 2.89 -41.48 1.93
C HIS A 40 2.05 -40.62 0.95
N LEU A 41 1.88 -41.06 -0.30
CA LEU A 41 1.12 -40.32 -1.30
C LEU A 41 -0.38 -40.24 -0.97
N ARG A 42 -0.97 -41.32 -0.44
CA ARG A 42 -2.37 -41.33 0.02
C ARG A 42 -2.61 -40.31 1.14
N HIS A 43 -1.66 -40.18 2.07
CA HIS A 43 -1.79 -39.22 3.16
C HIS A 43 -1.66 -37.76 2.72
N VAL A 44 -0.77 -37.47 1.76
CA VAL A 44 -0.68 -36.14 1.14
C VAL A 44 -1.96 -35.78 0.41
N LEU A 45 -2.49 -36.70 -0.41
CA LEU A 45 -3.72 -36.48 -1.18
C LEU A 45 -4.99 -36.45 -0.31
N SER A 46 -4.97 -37.05 0.89
CA SER A 46 -6.09 -36.98 1.84
C SER A 46 -6.09 -35.71 2.70
N ASN A 47 -5.06 -34.86 2.58
CA ASN A 47 -4.89 -33.68 3.41
C ASN A 47 -5.51 -32.45 2.72
N THR A 48 -6.82 -32.27 2.90
CA THR A 48 -7.58 -31.19 2.24
C THR A 48 -6.98 -29.79 2.50
N PRO A 49 -6.61 -29.40 3.74
CA PRO A 49 -5.95 -28.11 3.98
C PRO A 49 -4.65 -27.94 3.19
N LEU A 50 -3.82 -28.98 3.11
CA LEU A 50 -2.57 -28.93 2.36
C LEU A 50 -2.79 -28.71 0.86
N LEU A 51 -3.77 -29.41 0.28
CA LEU A 51 -4.06 -29.31 -1.15
C LEU A 51 -4.65 -27.94 -1.52
N ILE A 52 -5.66 -27.48 -0.78
CA ILE A 52 -6.32 -26.20 -1.04
C ILE A 52 -5.36 -25.04 -0.75
N GLY A 53 -4.72 -25.05 0.42
CA GLY A 53 -3.74 -24.03 0.78
C GLY A 53 -2.55 -24.01 -0.18
N GLY A 54 -2.05 -25.19 -0.57
CA GLY A 54 -0.98 -25.32 -1.54
C GLY A 54 -1.35 -24.77 -2.92
N LEU A 55 -2.57 -25.03 -3.39
CA LEU A 55 -3.07 -24.49 -4.66
C LEU A 55 -3.19 -22.95 -4.61
N ILE A 56 -3.75 -22.40 -3.53
CA ILE A 56 -3.89 -20.95 -3.35
C ILE A 56 -2.51 -20.28 -3.32
N VAL A 57 -1.61 -20.77 -2.46
CA VAL A 57 -0.26 -20.19 -2.34
C VAL A 57 0.53 -20.32 -3.64
N LEU A 58 0.35 -21.42 -4.39
CA LEU A 58 0.94 -21.56 -5.71
C LEU A 58 0.40 -20.52 -6.70
N ALA A 59 -0.93 -20.29 -6.73
CA ALA A 59 -1.54 -19.28 -7.58
C ALA A 59 -1.04 -17.87 -7.22
N LEU A 60 -0.93 -17.56 -5.92
CA LEU A 60 -0.37 -16.29 -5.44
C LEU A 60 1.10 -16.16 -5.83
N PHE A 61 1.90 -17.21 -5.71
CA PHE A 61 3.31 -17.20 -6.11
C PHE A 61 3.47 -16.94 -7.61
N ILE A 62 2.62 -17.56 -8.44
CA ILE A 62 2.57 -17.30 -9.88
C ILE A 62 2.17 -15.82 -10.12
N GLY A 63 1.18 -15.30 -9.42
CA GLY A 63 0.77 -13.90 -9.51
C GLY A 63 1.85 -12.91 -9.06
N VAL A 64 2.67 -13.22 -8.06
CA VAL A 64 3.83 -12.38 -7.69
C VAL A 64 4.85 -12.30 -8.82
N LEU A 65 5.13 -13.43 -9.49
CA LEU A 65 6.12 -13.50 -10.55
C LEU A 65 5.62 -12.88 -11.87
N PHE A 66 4.40 -13.23 -12.27
CA PHE A 66 3.85 -12.91 -13.60
C PHE A 66 2.74 -11.85 -13.56
N GLY A 67 2.31 -11.38 -12.39
CA GLY A 67 1.19 -10.44 -12.22
C GLY A 67 1.28 -9.20 -13.12
N PRO A 68 2.42 -8.47 -13.16
CA PRO A 68 2.59 -7.35 -14.07
C PRO A 68 2.47 -7.69 -15.56
N LEU A 69 2.79 -8.92 -15.96
CA LEU A 69 2.65 -9.39 -17.35
C LEU A 69 1.22 -9.83 -17.68
N LEU A 70 0.42 -10.15 -16.66
CA LEU A 70 -0.97 -10.54 -16.77
C LEU A 70 -1.94 -9.35 -16.60
N ALA A 71 -1.43 -8.21 -16.13
CA ALA A 71 -2.21 -7.02 -15.92
C ALA A 71 -2.66 -6.42 -17.26
N PRO A 72 -3.94 -6.05 -17.44
CA PRO A 72 -4.40 -5.38 -18.64
C PRO A 72 -3.64 -4.11 -18.97
N GLN A 73 -3.30 -3.33 -17.94
CA GLN A 73 -2.68 -2.01 -18.07
C GLN A 73 -1.60 -1.84 -17.00
N ASN A 74 -0.60 -1.00 -17.27
CA ASN A 74 0.38 -0.61 -16.26
C ASN A 74 -0.19 0.51 -15.37
N PRO A 75 -0.51 0.25 -14.09
CA PRO A 75 -1.17 1.23 -13.22
C PRO A 75 -0.26 2.40 -12.79
N TYR A 76 1.04 2.34 -13.08
CA TYR A 76 1.97 3.47 -12.89
C TYR A 76 1.88 4.49 -14.03
N LEU A 77 1.55 4.04 -15.23
CA LEU A 77 1.57 4.87 -16.44
C LEU A 77 0.15 5.22 -16.93
N HIS A 78 -0.83 4.39 -16.57
CA HIS A 78 -2.22 4.56 -16.97
C HIS A 78 -3.11 4.82 -15.75
N GLY A 79 -3.72 5.99 -15.72
CA GLY A 79 -4.82 6.34 -14.82
C GLY A 79 -5.82 7.21 -15.57
N HIS A 80 -7.06 6.74 -15.69
CA HIS A 80 -8.10 7.42 -16.47
C HIS A 80 -8.76 8.50 -15.63
N HIS A 81 -8.13 9.66 -15.53
CA HIS A 81 -8.73 10.87 -14.94
C HIS A 81 -9.75 11.55 -15.88
N SER A 82 -10.13 10.91 -16.97
CA SER A 82 -11.02 11.53 -17.95
C SER A 82 -12.45 11.56 -17.39
N VAL A 83 -12.98 12.77 -17.26
CA VAL A 83 -14.43 12.97 -17.14
C VAL A 83 -15.01 12.57 -18.50
N GLU A 84 -15.79 11.49 -18.52
CA GLU A 84 -16.44 10.97 -19.70
C GLU A 84 -17.81 11.62 -19.84
N TYR A 85 -18.03 12.30 -20.96
CA TYR A 85 -19.37 12.72 -21.38
C TYR A 85 -19.98 11.58 -22.17
N VAL A 86 -20.77 10.74 -21.51
CA VAL A 86 -21.53 9.66 -22.16
C VAL A 86 -22.96 10.14 -22.30
N ASP A 87 -23.43 10.30 -23.54
CA ASP A 87 -24.81 10.73 -23.86
C ASP A 87 -25.23 12.05 -23.19
N GLY A 88 -24.30 13.01 -23.05
CA GLY A 88 -24.55 14.30 -22.42
C GLY A 88 -24.49 14.31 -20.88
N ASN A 89 -24.18 13.17 -20.24
CA ASN A 89 -23.98 13.08 -18.79
C ASN A 89 -22.50 13.01 -18.42
N ILE A 90 -22.12 13.78 -17.41
CA ILE A 90 -20.79 13.79 -16.80
C ILE A 90 -20.63 12.50 -15.97
N SER A 91 -19.82 11.56 -16.46
CA SER A 91 -19.39 10.37 -15.75
C SER A 91 -17.92 10.53 -15.35
N ALA A 92 -17.63 10.41 -14.06
CA ALA A 92 -16.28 10.52 -13.53
C ALA A 92 -15.92 9.25 -12.76
N PRO A 93 -14.63 8.87 -12.73
CA PRO A 93 -14.18 7.76 -11.89
C PRO A 93 -14.56 8.01 -10.42
N PRO A 94 -14.79 6.94 -9.64
CA PRO A 94 -14.63 5.53 -9.99
C PRO A 94 -15.76 4.95 -10.84
N PHE A 95 -15.37 4.30 -11.95
CA PHE A 95 -16.28 3.62 -12.87
C PHE A 95 -16.65 2.21 -12.36
N PRO A 96 -17.91 1.78 -12.54
CA PRO A 96 -18.35 0.43 -12.17
C PRO A 96 -17.71 -0.64 -13.09
N PRO A 97 -17.78 -1.92 -12.71
CA PRO A 97 -17.36 -3.02 -13.57
C PRO A 97 -17.98 -2.95 -14.96
N SER A 98 -17.14 -3.00 -15.99
CA SER A 98 -17.50 -2.94 -17.41
C SER A 98 -16.66 -3.94 -18.22
N PRO A 99 -16.96 -4.18 -19.51
CA PRO A 99 -16.11 -5.01 -20.36
C PRO A 99 -14.67 -4.49 -20.47
N GLU A 100 -14.47 -3.18 -20.38
CA GLU A 100 -13.15 -2.54 -20.39
C GLU A 100 -12.45 -2.61 -19.03
N HIS A 101 -13.23 -2.47 -17.94
CA HIS A 101 -12.75 -2.58 -16.56
C HIS A 101 -13.50 -3.70 -15.83
N PRO A 102 -13.10 -4.98 -15.96
CA PRO A 102 -13.85 -6.12 -15.41
C PRO A 102 -14.08 -6.06 -13.89
N MET A 103 -13.20 -5.35 -13.17
CA MET A 103 -13.29 -5.14 -11.72
C MET A 103 -13.61 -3.68 -11.35
N GLY A 104 -13.98 -2.86 -12.33
CA GLY A 104 -14.15 -1.41 -12.17
C GLY A 104 -12.83 -0.68 -11.97
N THR A 105 -12.90 0.62 -11.68
CA THR A 105 -11.72 1.45 -11.43
C THR A 105 -11.66 1.98 -10.00
N ASP A 106 -10.50 2.53 -9.63
CA ASP A 106 -10.36 3.36 -8.43
C ASP A 106 -10.80 4.83 -8.68
N GLU A 107 -10.62 5.69 -7.66
CA GLU A 107 -10.95 7.12 -7.73
C GLU A 107 -10.12 7.93 -8.74
N LEU A 108 -9.01 7.36 -9.21
CA LEU A 108 -8.15 7.95 -10.23
C LEU A 108 -8.40 7.33 -11.62
N GLY A 109 -9.39 6.45 -11.74
CA GLY A 109 -9.69 5.73 -12.97
C GLY A 109 -8.67 4.66 -13.34
N ARG A 110 -7.85 4.20 -12.40
CA ARG A 110 -6.93 3.08 -12.63
C ARG A 110 -7.72 1.76 -12.56
N ASP A 111 -7.44 0.86 -13.50
CA ASP A 111 -8.07 -0.46 -13.54
C ASP A 111 -7.79 -1.27 -12.26
N THR A 112 -8.85 -1.70 -11.57
CA THR A 112 -8.74 -2.39 -10.28
C THR A 112 -8.06 -3.75 -10.42
N MET A 113 -8.24 -4.45 -11.55
CA MET A 113 -7.60 -5.74 -11.78
C MET A 113 -6.08 -5.59 -11.92
N SER A 114 -5.64 -4.58 -12.66
CA SER A 114 -4.23 -4.19 -12.81
C SER A 114 -3.64 -3.81 -11.45
N LEU A 115 -4.35 -3.00 -10.65
CA LEU A 115 -3.95 -2.65 -9.29
C LEU A 115 -3.81 -3.88 -8.37
N LEU A 116 -4.73 -4.85 -8.45
CA LEU A 116 -4.63 -6.09 -7.67
C LEU A 116 -3.40 -6.91 -8.04
N LEU A 117 -3.10 -7.06 -9.33
CA LEU A 117 -1.99 -7.88 -9.81
C LEU A 117 -0.63 -7.25 -9.48
N TYR A 118 -0.48 -5.94 -9.66
CA TYR A 118 0.71 -5.22 -9.21
C TYR A 118 0.81 -5.18 -7.68
N GLY A 119 -0.32 -4.95 -7.01
CA GLY A 119 -0.41 -4.91 -5.56
C GLY A 119 -0.08 -6.24 -4.88
N MET A 120 -0.42 -7.36 -5.52
CA MET A 120 -0.13 -8.71 -5.04
C MET A 120 1.37 -8.88 -4.74
N ARG A 121 2.22 -8.42 -5.66
CA ARG A 121 3.67 -8.49 -5.49
C ARG A 121 4.12 -7.69 -4.27
N ASN A 122 3.73 -6.42 -4.20
CA ASN A 122 4.20 -5.51 -3.15
C ASN A 122 3.71 -5.98 -1.77
N THR A 123 2.44 -6.38 -1.65
CA THR A 123 1.86 -6.85 -0.39
C THR A 123 2.46 -8.19 0.06
N LEU A 124 2.59 -9.18 -0.82
CA LEU A 124 3.12 -10.50 -0.44
C LEU A 124 4.63 -10.47 -0.14
N VAL A 125 5.40 -9.68 -0.89
CA VAL A 125 6.84 -9.53 -0.62
C VAL A 125 7.07 -8.77 0.70
N ALA A 126 6.28 -7.71 0.95
CA ALA A 126 6.32 -7.04 2.24
C ALA A 126 6.04 -8.01 3.39
N ALA A 127 4.97 -8.79 3.28
CA ALA A 127 4.60 -9.78 4.29
C ALA A 127 5.71 -10.82 4.51
N ALA A 128 6.38 -11.28 3.44
CA ALA A 128 7.50 -12.20 3.53
C ALA A 128 8.68 -11.61 4.31
N PHE A 129 9.09 -10.37 4.01
CA PHE A 129 10.20 -9.73 4.73
C PHE A 129 9.88 -9.46 6.20
N ILE A 130 8.67 -8.99 6.50
CA ILE A 130 8.23 -8.78 7.89
C ILE A 130 8.22 -10.11 8.64
N THR A 131 7.66 -11.17 8.04
CA THR A 131 7.63 -12.52 8.62
C THR A 131 9.03 -13.06 8.88
N MET A 132 9.94 -12.94 7.92
CA MET A 132 11.33 -13.37 8.08
C MET A 132 12.05 -12.61 9.20
N ALA A 133 11.82 -11.29 9.31
CA ALA A 133 12.39 -10.48 10.38
C ALA A 133 11.85 -10.91 11.76
N ARG A 134 10.53 -11.11 11.88
CA ARG A 134 9.89 -11.60 13.11
C ARG A 134 10.40 -12.98 13.51
N LEU A 135 10.55 -13.89 12.55
CA LEU A 135 11.09 -15.24 12.80
C LEU A 135 12.55 -15.20 13.23
N ALA A 136 13.39 -14.40 12.58
CA ALA A 136 14.79 -14.27 12.95
C ALA A 136 14.94 -13.74 14.38
N LEU A 137 14.19 -12.68 14.72
CA LEU A 137 14.20 -12.10 16.05
C LEU A 137 13.60 -13.05 17.10
N GLY A 138 12.45 -13.66 16.80
CA GLY A 138 11.78 -14.61 17.68
C GLY A 138 12.59 -15.89 17.93
N LEU A 139 13.27 -16.42 16.91
CA LEU A 139 14.18 -17.55 17.03
C LEU A 139 15.39 -17.21 17.91
N ALA A 140 15.99 -16.03 17.70
CA ALA A 140 17.15 -15.58 18.47
C ALA A 140 16.79 -15.35 19.94
N LEU A 141 15.75 -14.57 20.22
CA LEU A 141 15.34 -14.23 21.58
C LEU A 141 14.66 -15.39 22.30
N GLY A 142 13.79 -16.14 21.61
CA GLY A 142 13.14 -17.34 22.15
C GLY A 142 14.13 -18.47 22.43
N GLY A 143 15.10 -18.69 21.54
CA GLY A 143 16.18 -19.64 21.77
C GLY A 143 17.07 -19.24 22.94
N LEU A 144 17.41 -17.95 23.05
CA LEU A 144 18.17 -17.41 24.20
C LEU A 144 17.41 -17.58 25.52
N ALA A 145 16.11 -17.28 25.53
CA ALA A 145 15.26 -17.42 26.70
C ALA A 145 15.07 -18.90 27.10
N GLY A 146 14.76 -19.78 26.15
CA GLY A 146 14.58 -21.21 26.41
C GLY A 146 15.87 -21.91 26.84
N TRP A 147 17.01 -21.52 26.30
CA TRP A 147 18.30 -22.05 26.76
C TRP A 147 18.59 -21.65 28.21
N ASN A 148 18.25 -20.42 28.57
CA ASN A 148 18.47 -19.81 29.88
C ASN A 148 17.22 -19.80 30.78
N GLU A 149 16.34 -20.78 30.63
CA GLU A 149 15.11 -20.91 31.41
C GLU A 149 15.31 -20.59 32.90
N GLY A 150 14.48 -19.70 33.44
CA GLY A 150 14.50 -19.28 34.84
C GLY A 150 15.59 -18.27 35.21
N ARG A 151 16.52 -17.95 34.30
CA ARG A 151 17.57 -16.94 34.51
C ARG A 151 17.12 -15.56 34.05
N SER A 152 17.95 -14.54 34.31
CA SER A 152 17.68 -13.14 33.95
C SER A 152 17.39 -12.94 32.46
N ALA A 153 18.08 -13.65 31.55
CA ALA A 153 17.83 -13.53 30.12
C ALA A 153 16.41 -13.98 29.74
N ASP A 154 15.92 -15.08 30.33
CA ASP A 154 14.56 -15.55 30.16
C ASP A 154 13.55 -14.54 30.73
N GLN A 155 13.77 -14.07 31.96
CA GLN A 155 12.91 -13.10 32.63
C GLN A 155 12.82 -11.76 31.87
N ILE A 156 13.93 -11.26 31.31
CA ILE A 156 13.96 -10.03 30.51
C ILE A 156 13.17 -10.23 29.22
N VAL A 157 13.41 -11.33 28.50
CA VAL A 157 12.70 -11.58 27.23
C VAL A 157 11.20 -11.76 27.47
N MET A 158 10.81 -12.60 28.43
CA MET A 158 9.39 -12.80 28.78
C MET A 158 8.75 -11.53 29.33
N GLY A 159 9.47 -10.75 30.14
CA GLY A 159 9.00 -9.45 30.65
C GLY A 159 8.75 -8.45 29.52
N THR A 160 9.67 -8.34 28.55
CA THR A 160 9.47 -7.49 27.36
C THR A 160 8.25 -7.94 26.55
N ILE A 161 8.03 -9.25 26.39
CA ILE A 161 6.84 -9.76 25.69
C ILE A 161 5.56 -9.39 26.46
N GLN A 162 5.55 -9.52 27.79
CA GLN A 162 4.41 -9.11 28.62
C GLN A 162 4.13 -7.60 28.51
N MET A 163 5.17 -6.77 28.44
CA MET A 163 5.00 -5.34 28.19
C MET A 163 4.43 -5.06 26.80
N LEU A 164 4.97 -5.68 25.75
CA LEU A 164 4.51 -5.47 24.37
C LEU A 164 3.06 -5.92 24.16
N THR A 165 2.68 -7.07 24.73
CA THR A 165 1.33 -7.64 24.59
C THR A 165 0.27 -6.93 25.43
N SER A 166 0.67 -6.06 26.37
CA SER A 166 -0.26 -5.23 27.15
C SER A 166 -0.92 -4.13 26.32
N LEU A 167 -0.33 -3.77 25.17
CA LEU A 167 -0.82 -2.73 24.27
C LEU A 167 -1.38 -3.37 22.99
N PRO A 168 -2.47 -2.83 22.42
CA PRO A 168 -3.00 -3.32 21.15
C PRO A 168 -1.94 -3.25 20.05
N MET A 169 -1.62 -4.40 19.44
CA MET A 169 -0.54 -4.53 18.45
C MET A 169 -0.70 -3.55 17.28
N LEU A 170 -1.93 -3.37 16.80
CA LEU A 170 -2.26 -2.45 15.71
C LEU A 170 -1.93 -0.99 16.07
N LEU A 171 -2.25 -0.56 17.29
CA LEU A 171 -1.94 0.80 17.76
C LEU A 171 -0.43 1.01 17.87
N MET A 172 0.29 0.04 18.45
CA MET A 172 1.75 0.12 18.57
C MET A 172 2.43 0.16 17.19
N ALA A 173 1.98 -0.68 16.26
CA ALA A 173 2.47 -0.70 14.89
C ALA A 173 2.29 0.67 14.23
N MET A 174 1.08 1.24 14.33
CA MET A 174 0.77 2.55 13.76
C MET A 174 1.63 3.67 14.36
N ILE A 175 1.77 3.72 15.69
CA ILE A 175 2.61 4.71 16.38
C ILE A 175 4.06 4.63 15.89
N LEU A 176 4.63 3.43 15.81
CA LEU A 176 6.00 3.22 15.35
C LEU A 176 6.16 3.60 13.87
N ILE A 177 5.21 3.24 13.01
CA ILE A 177 5.25 3.59 11.58
C ILE A 177 5.26 5.11 11.38
N PHE A 178 4.40 5.84 12.07
CA PHE A 178 4.38 7.29 11.97
C PHE A 178 5.60 7.95 12.62
N ALA A 179 6.06 7.44 13.76
CA ALA A 179 7.25 7.96 14.44
C ALA A 179 8.52 7.79 13.59
N LEU A 180 8.61 6.74 12.77
CA LEU A 180 9.74 6.44 11.90
C LEU A 180 9.64 7.05 10.50
N ASP A 181 8.61 7.86 10.25
CA ASP A 181 8.24 8.46 8.96
C ASP A 181 7.85 7.41 7.90
N ILE A 182 6.54 7.29 7.68
CA ILE A 182 5.91 6.36 6.73
C ILE A 182 6.46 6.46 5.29
N ARG A 183 6.99 7.64 4.92
CA ARG A 183 7.57 7.91 3.59
C ARG A 183 8.84 7.11 3.29
N ARG A 184 9.49 6.54 4.31
CA ARG A 184 10.63 5.63 4.14
C ARG A 184 10.23 4.22 3.65
N GLY A 185 8.93 3.98 3.44
CA GLY A 185 8.42 2.81 2.73
C GLY A 185 8.54 1.50 3.52
N LEU A 186 8.85 0.41 2.81
CA LEU A 186 8.79 -0.95 3.35
C LEU A 186 9.67 -1.17 4.58
N LEU A 187 10.84 -0.52 4.65
CA LEU A 187 11.77 -0.68 5.77
C LEU A 187 11.13 -0.30 7.11
N VAL A 188 10.32 0.76 7.13
CA VAL A 188 9.63 1.20 8.36
C VAL A 188 8.60 0.18 8.80
N PHE A 189 7.85 -0.40 7.86
CA PHE A 189 6.89 -1.47 8.18
C PHE A 189 7.61 -2.72 8.69
N ILE A 190 8.74 -3.11 8.10
CA ILE A 190 9.57 -4.22 8.58
C ILE A 190 10.00 -3.97 10.03
N VAL A 191 10.59 -2.81 10.31
CA VAL A 191 11.10 -2.47 11.65
C VAL A 191 9.95 -2.41 12.67
N ALA A 192 8.89 -1.67 12.38
CA ALA A 192 7.76 -1.48 13.27
C ALA A 192 7.04 -2.81 13.55
N LEU A 193 6.65 -3.54 12.51
CA LEU A 193 5.92 -4.80 12.68
C LEU A 193 6.78 -5.90 13.27
N CYS A 194 8.10 -5.90 13.01
CA CYS A 194 9.03 -6.81 13.67
C CYS A 194 9.12 -6.51 15.16
N ALA A 195 9.25 -5.24 15.57
CA ALA A 195 9.41 -4.84 16.97
C ALA A 195 8.25 -5.28 17.88
N VAL A 196 7.03 -5.37 17.35
CA VAL A 196 5.83 -5.72 18.13
C VAL A 196 5.40 -7.18 17.98
N GLY A 197 5.72 -7.85 16.86
CA GLY A 197 5.15 -9.16 16.53
C GLY A 197 6.03 -10.38 16.79
N TRP A 198 7.27 -10.23 17.28
CA TRP A 198 8.18 -11.35 17.49
C TRP A 198 7.86 -12.22 18.73
N GLY A 199 7.02 -11.71 19.64
CA GLY A 199 6.80 -12.31 20.96
C GLY A 199 6.19 -13.71 20.94
N GLU A 200 5.15 -13.94 20.13
CA GLU A 200 4.49 -15.25 20.03
C GLU A 200 5.44 -16.33 19.51
N ILE A 201 6.23 -15.99 18.49
CA ILE A 201 7.27 -16.86 17.94
C ILE A 201 8.32 -17.16 19.03
N ALA A 202 8.79 -16.15 19.75
CA ALA A 202 9.77 -16.36 20.82
C ALA A 202 9.25 -17.26 21.95
N GLN A 203 7.98 -17.14 22.33
CA GLN A 203 7.36 -18.01 23.33
C GLN A 203 7.30 -19.47 22.85
N TYR A 204 6.90 -19.69 21.60
CA TYR A 204 6.89 -21.02 21.02
C TYR A 204 8.30 -21.64 20.99
N ILE A 205 9.29 -20.89 20.47
CA ILE A 205 10.67 -21.37 20.37
C ILE A 205 11.26 -21.62 21.76
N ARG A 206 10.98 -20.77 22.73
CA ARG A 206 11.36 -20.99 24.12
C ARG A 206 10.83 -22.32 24.65
N ALA A 207 9.55 -22.59 24.44
CA ALA A 207 8.93 -23.84 24.91
C ALA A 207 9.58 -25.08 24.28
N GLU A 208 9.84 -25.05 22.97
CA GLU A 208 10.54 -26.15 22.29
C GLU A 208 11.99 -26.31 22.75
N PHE A 209 12.71 -25.22 22.98
CA PHE A 209 14.07 -25.27 23.51
C PHE A 209 14.11 -25.93 24.90
N ILE A 210 13.17 -25.56 25.79
CA ILE A 210 13.05 -26.15 27.12
C ILE A 210 12.75 -27.65 27.02
N ARG A 211 11.77 -28.04 26.19
CA ARG A 211 11.39 -29.44 25.97
C ARG A 211 12.57 -30.27 25.48
N ILE A 212 13.23 -29.84 24.41
CA ILE A 212 14.32 -30.59 23.78
C ILE A 212 15.56 -30.65 24.69
N LYS A 213 15.81 -29.61 25.49
CA LYS A 213 16.94 -29.57 26.45
C LYS A 213 16.87 -30.67 27.52
N GLN A 214 15.67 -31.21 27.78
CA GLN A 214 15.40 -32.30 28.73
C GLN A 214 15.55 -33.70 28.11
N GLU A 215 15.85 -33.81 26.81
CA GLU A 215 15.97 -35.10 26.14
C GLU A 215 17.27 -35.85 26.49
N PRO A 216 17.25 -37.19 26.69
CA PRO A 216 18.42 -37.96 27.18
C PRO A 216 19.67 -37.90 26.29
N TYR A 217 19.50 -37.66 24.99
CA TYR A 217 20.64 -37.56 24.08
C TYR A 217 21.45 -36.26 24.28
N LEU A 218 20.85 -35.23 24.90
CA LEU A 218 21.58 -34.02 25.29
C LEU A 218 22.53 -34.30 26.45
N ASP A 219 22.13 -35.15 27.42
CA ASP A 219 23.01 -35.59 28.52
C ASP A 219 24.20 -36.38 28.01
N SER A 220 23.97 -37.22 27.01
CA SER A 220 25.06 -37.94 26.32
C SER A 220 26.02 -36.96 25.64
N GLY A 221 25.50 -35.89 25.01
CA GLY A 221 26.33 -34.84 24.43
C GLY A 221 27.17 -34.07 25.47
N ARG A 222 26.59 -33.79 26.65
CA ARG A 222 27.30 -33.18 27.79
C ARG A 222 28.42 -34.09 28.31
N ALA A 223 28.17 -35.39 28.42
CA ALA A 223 29.16 -36.37 28.86
C ALA A 223 30.38 -36.48 27.92
N VAL A 224 30.18 -36.21 26.63
CA VAL A 224 31.25 -36.16 25.61
C VAL A 224 31.99 -34.81 25.61
N GLY A 225 31.59 -33.85 26.44
CA GLY A 225 32.26 -32.56 26.62
C GLY A 225 31.80 -31.46 25.65
N LEU A 226 30.65 -31.62 24.99
CA LEU A 226 30.07 -30.55 24.17
C LEU A 226 29.69 -29.35 25.05
N ASN A 227 30.09 -28.15 24.63
CA ASN A 227 29.71 -26.94 25.34
C ASN A 227 28.23 -26.59 25.09
N SER A 228 27.69 -25.67 25.89
CA SER A 228 26.29 -25.27 25.82
C SER A 228 25.87 -24.74 24.44
N LEU A 229 26.71 -23.94 23.79
CA LEU A 229 26.42 -23.37 22.47
C LEU A 229 26.42 -24.45 21.39
N GLU A 230 27.34 -25.41 21.47
CA GLU A 230 27.40 -26.55 20.56
C GLU A 230 26.15 -27.44 20.71
N LEU A 231 25.71 -27.69 21.94
CA LEU A 231 24.46 -28.42 22.19
C LEU A 231 23.25 -27.68 21.61
N ALA A 232 23.15 -26.37 21.85
CA ALA A 232 22.05 -25.55 21.34
C ALA A 232 22.01 -25.57 19.79
N ILE A 233 23.13 -25.28 19.13
CA ILE A 233 23.18 -25.11 17.68
C ILE A 233 23.16 -26.46 16.93
N ARG A 234 23.87 -27.49 17.41
CA ARG A 234 23.97 -28.77 16.70
C ARG A 234 22.84 -29.74 17.02
N HIS A 235 22.23 -29.63 18.21
CA HIS A 235 21.27 -30.62 18.68
C HIS A 235 19.88 -30.04 18.95
N VAL A 236 19.75 -28.83 19.50
CA VAL A 236 18.42 -28.26 19.78
C VAL A 236 17.82 -27.58 18.54
N LEU A 237 18.53 -26.58 18.00
CA LEU A 237 18.05 -25.78 16.88
C LEU A 237 17.59 -26.60 15.67
N PRO A 238 18.32 -27.64 15.20
CA PRO A 238 17.89 -28.43 14.04
C PRO A 238 16.61 -29.22 14.28
N ASN A 239 16.26 -29.52 15.53
CA ASN A 239 15.01 -30.17 15.90
C ASN A 239 13.82 -29.19 15.95
N VAL A 240 14.08 -27.89 16.06
CA VAL A 240 13.05 -26.84 16.06
C VAL A 240 12.74 -26.32 14.65
N LEU A 241 13.72 -26.33 13.74
CA LEU A 241 13.55 -25.85 12.36
C LEU A 241 12.33 -26.42 11.59
N PRO A 242 11.93 -27.70 11.75
CA PRO A 242 10.75 -28.22 11.07
C PRO A 242 9.45 -27.51 11.48
N ALA A 243 9.32 -27.22 12.78
CA ALA A 243 8.18 -26.48 13.30
C ALA A 243 8.18 -25.02 12.84
N LEU A 244 9.36 -24.41 12.69
CA LEU A 244 9.48 -23.04 12.19
C LEU A 244 8.89 -22.85 10.80
N ILE A 245 8.91 -23.86 9.93
CA ILE A 245 8.33 -23.74 8.58
C ILE A 245 6.81 -23.62 8.65
N VAL A 246 6.18 -24.39 9.54
CA VAL A 246 4.74 -24.27 9.80
C VAL A 246 4.44 -22.89 10.36
N ILE A 247 5.22 -22.43 11.34
CA ILE A 247 5.06 -21.11 11.94
C ILE A 247 5.26 -20.00 10.92
N THR A 248 6.20 -20.15 9.98
CA THR A 248 6.40 -19.17 8.91
C THR A 248 5.15 -19.00 8.06
N LEU A 249 4.46 -20.10 7.73
CA LEU A 249 3.23 -20.06 6.95
C LEU A 249 2.08 -19.41 7.73
N LEU A 250 1.91 -19.76 9.02
CA LEU A 250 0.90 -19.14 9.86
C LEU A 250 1.18 -17.65 10.08
N GLU A 251 2.45 -17.29 10.29
CA GLU A 251 2.91 -15.92 10.49
C GLU A 251 2.71 -15.06 9.23
N MET A 252 2.89 -15.63 8.03
CA MET A 252 2.52 -14.94 6.79
C MET A 252 1.05 -14.53 6.79
N GLY A 253 0.16 -15.40 7.26
CA GLY A 253 -1.26 -15.08 7.43
C GLY A 253 -1.49 -13.95 8.43
N ALA A 254 -0.85 -14.01 9.60
CA ALA A 254 -0.97 -12.97 10.63
C ALA A 254 -0.43 -11.60 10.16
N VAL A 255 0.70 -11.59 9.45
CA VAL A 255 1.29 -10.37 8.88
C VAL A 255 0.40 -9.78 7.77
N LEU A 256 -0.18 -10.61 6.91
CA LEU A 256 -1.12 -10.14 5.89
C LEU A 256 -2.39 -9.55 6.52
N MET A 257 -2.88 -10.15 7.59
CA MET A 257 -4.02 -9.64 8.34
C MET A 257 -3.75 -8.24 8.90
N ILE A 258 -2.62 -8.02 9.60
CA ILE A 258 -2.29 -6.70 10.14
C ILE A 258 -1.98 -5.67 9.04
N LEU A 259 -1.40 -6.06 7.90
CA LEU A 259 -1.24 -5.17 6.75
C LEU A 259 -2.60 -4.74 6.19
N GLY A 260 -3.58 -5.64 6.16
CA GLY A 260 -4.96 -5.32 5.80
C GLY A 260 -5.62 -4.36 6.79
N GLU A 261 -5.49 -4.64 8.10
CA GLU A 261 -6.01 -3.76 9.17
C GLU A 261 -5.42 -2.34 9.10
N LEU A 262 -4.10 -2.24 8.95
CA LEU A 262 -3.41 -0.96 8.76
C LEU A 262 -3.89 -0.25 7.51
N GLY A 263 -4.00 -0.96 6.38
CA GLY A 263 -4.51 -0.42 5.12
C GLY A 263 -5.93 0.13 5.25
N PHE A 264 -6.81 -0.58 5.94
CA PHE A 264 -8.18 -0.12 6.20
C PHE A 264 -8.23 1.18 7.02
N ILE A 265 -7.31 1.37 7.97
CA ILE A 265 -7.19 2.59 8.78
C ILE A 265 -6.45 3.73 8.04
N GLY A 266 -5.90 3.45 6.85
CA GLY A 266 -5.18 4.43 6.03
C GLY A 266 -3.67 4.43 6.21
N VAL A 267 -3.11 3.38 6.82
CA VAL A 267 -1.67 3.20 7.03
C VAL A 267 -1.15 2.12 6.09
N TYR A 268 -0.33 2.52 5.12
CA TYR A 268 0.14 1.62 4.07
C TYR A 268 1.53 2.02 3.57
N ILE A 269 2.21 1.10 2.89
CA ILE A 269 3.64 1.17 2.54
C ILE A 269 3.90 2.33 1.56
N GLY A 270 4.82 3.21 1.95
CA GLY A 270 5.20 4.39 1.16
C GLY A 270 4.34 5.61 1.46
N GLY A 271 3.23 5.44 2.17
CA GLY A 271 2.30 6.50 2.51
C GLY A 271 1.49 7.01 1.32
N GLY A 272 0.40 7.68 1.62
CA GLY A 272 -0.39 8.44 0.65
C GLY A 272 0.07 9.88 0.59
N THR A 273 -0.03 10.47 -0.59
CA THR A 273 -0.06 11.93 -0.72
C THR A 273 -1.49 12.35 -1.00
N SER A 274 -2.06 13.15 -0.11
CA SER A 274 -3.35 13.79 -0.40
C SER A 274 -3.10 15.03 -1.25
N ILE A 275 -3.70 15.08 -2.43
CA ILE A 275 -3.61 16.22 -3.33
C ILE A 275 -4.97 16.91 -3.30
N ALA A 276 -4.99 18.22 -3.05
CA ALA A 276 -6.17 19.04 -3.21
C ALA A 276 -6.44 19.23 -4.71
N VAL A 277 -7.60 18.79 -5.18
CA VAL A 277 -8.08 18.95 -6.54
C VAL A 277 -9.25 19.93 -6.48
N GLY A 278 -8.97 21.21 -6.77
CA GLY A 278 -9.93 22.31 -6.61
C GLY A 278 -10.19 22.67 -5.14
N ASP A 279 -11.17 23.54 -4.92
CA ASP A 279 -11.42 24.18 -3.61
C ASP A 279 -12.10 23.26 -2.58
N SER A 280 -12.61 22.09 -2.99
CA SER A 280 -13.42 21.23 -2.11
C SER A 280 -13.12 19.72 -2.16
N SER A 281 -12.22 19.25 -3.02
CA SER A 281 -11.97 17.81 -3.15
C SER A 281 -10.52 17.43 -2.81
N GLN A 282 -10.34 16.61 -1.77
CA GLN A 282 -9.05 15.98 -1.45
C GLN A 282 -9.06 14.55 -2.00
N ARG A 283 -8.10 14.22 -2.88
CA ARG A 283 -7.94 12.87 -3.43
C ARG A 283 -6.69 12.21 -2.87
N GLN A 284 -6.77 10.92 -2.62
CA GLN A 284 -5.69 10.17 -1.99
C GLN A 284 -4.89 9.43 -3.06
N TYR A 285 -3.73 9.98 -3.38
CA TYR A 285 -2.81 9.36 -4.33
C TYR A 285 -1.85 8.41 -3.62
N PHE A 286 -1.79 7.15 -4.09
CA PHE A 286 -0.75 6.20 -3.71
C PHE A 286 0.12 5.87 -4.92
N ALA A 287 1.44 6.05 -4.74
CA ALA A 287 2.42 5.87 -5.80
C ALA A 287 2.76 4.39 -6.08
N LEU A 288 2.58 3.51 -5.09
CA LEU A 288 2.82 2.08 -5.21
C LEU A 288 1.50 1.31 -5.08
N PRO A 289 1.06 0.56 -6.11
CA PRO A 289 -0.02 -0.38 -5.97
C PRO A 289 0.29 -1.38 -4.87
N GLU A 290 -0.56 -1.43 -3.87
CA GLU A 290 -0.56 -2.46 -2.83
C GLU A 290 -1.99 -2.61 -2.30
N TRP A 291 -2.34 -3.79 -1.81
CA TRP A 291 -3.72 -4.04 -1.40
C TRP A 291 -4.15 -3.18 -0.20
N GLY A 292 -3.22 -2.83 0.71
CA GLY A 292 -3.50 -1.95 1.84
C GLY A 292 -3.88 -0.54 1.41
N ALA A 293 -3.13 0.04 0.46
CA ALA A 293 -3.41 1.35 -0.12
C ALA A 293 -4.74 1.37 -0.89
N MET A 294 -5.05 0.29 -1.61
CA MET A 294 -6.33 0.13 -2.29
C MET A 294 -7.51 0.16 -1.30
N MET A 295 -7.38 -0.48 -0.13
CA MET A 295 -8.41 -0.42 0.92
C MET A 295 -8.51 0.97 1.55
N ALA A 296 -7.37 1.63 1.79
CA ALA A 296 -7.32 2.97 2.37
C ALA A 296 -8.11 3.99 1.54
N GLY A 297 -7.88 4.00 0.21
CA GLY A 297 -8.55 4.93 -0.71
C GLY A 297 -10.02 4.59 -0.98
N SER A 298 -10.45 3.35 -0.72
CA SER A 298 -11.80 2.89 -1.04
C SER A 298 -12.78 2.90 0.14
N ARG A 299 -12.31 3.04 1.38
CA ARG A 299 -13.16 2.96 2.59
C ARG A 299 -14.31 3.96 2.61
N VAL A 300 -14.11 5.17 2.08
CA VAL A 300 -15.13 6.23 2.00
C VAL A 300 -16.21 5.90 0.97
N TRP A 301 -15.85 5.10 -0.02
CA TRP A 301 -16.71 4.67 -1.12
C TRP A 301 -17.39 3.32 -0.87
N ALA A 302 -17.13 2.67 0.27
CA ALA A 302 -17.57 1.31 0.56
C ALA A 302 -19.08 1.08 0.35
N ARG A 303 -19.90 2.09 0.64
CA ARG A 303 -21.36 2.01 0.49
C ARG A 303 -21.86 2.31 -0.93
N SER A 304 -21.26 3.28 -1.61
CA SER A 304 -21.69 3.73 -2.93
C SER A 304 -21.04 2.95 -4.08
N ARG A 305 -19.82 2.47 -3.89
CA ARG A 305 -18.98 1.81 -4.90
C ARG A 305 -18.25 0.61 -4.28
N PRO A 306 -18.98 -0.46 -3.95
CA PRO A 306 -18.45 -1.56 -3.12
C PRO A 306 -17.31 -2.35 -3.77
N TRP A 307 -17.20 -2.38 -5.10
CA TRP A 307 -16.13 -3.09 -5.81
C TRP A 307 -14.74 -2.64 -5.39
N MET A 308 -14.56 -1.34 -5.09
CA MET A 308 -13.26 -0.77 -4.74
C MET A 308 -12.67 -1.36 -3.45
N VAL A 309 -13.51 -1.68 -2.45
CA VAL A 309 -13.09 -2.30 -1.19
C VAL A 309 -13.11 -3.82 -1.31
N LEU A 310 -14.10 -4.37 -2.00
CA LEU A 310 -14.40 -5.81 -2.01
C LEU A 310 -13.24 -6.62 -2.59
N PHE A 311 -12.69 -6.21 -3.74
CA PHE A 311 -11.63 -6.97 -4.41
C PHE A 311 -10.31 -7.05 -3.62
N PRO A 312 -9.73 -5.94 -3.11
CA PRO A 312 -8.54 -6.05 -2.26
C PRO A 312 -8.83 -6.80 -0.95
N ALA A 313 -10.02 -6.67 -0.37
CA ALA A 313 -10.40 -7.45 0.83
C ALA A 313 -10.46 -8.96 0.54
N ILE A 314 -11.02 -9.38 -0.60
CA ILE A 314 -11.01 -10.78 -1.05
C ILE A 314 -9.58 -11.27 -1.28
N ALA A 315 -8.71 -10.44 -1.86
CA ALA A 315 -7.31 -10.80 -2.09
C ALA A 315 -6.56 -11.08 -0.77
N PHE A 316 -6.75 -10.23 0.25
CA PHE A 316 -6.27 -10.50 1.61
C PHE A 316 -6.86 -11.78 2.19
N PHE A 317 -8.19 -11.93 2.14
CA PHE A 317 -8.89 -13.10 2.69
C PHE A 317 -8.38 -14.43 2.09
N VAL A 318 -8.29 -14.51 0.75
CA VAL A 318 -7.78 -15.68 0.04
C VAL A 318 -6.33 -15.95 0.42
N SER A 319 -5.51 -14.91 0.54
CA SER A 319 -4.09 -15.06 0.90
C SER A 319 -3.92 -15.56 2.33
N VAL A 320 -4.57 -14.94 3.31
CA VAL A 320 -4.54 -15.36 4.72
C VAL A 320 -5.03 -16.80 4.85
N THR A 321 -6.14 -17.13 4.18
CA THR A 321 -6.69 -18.50 4.18
C THR A 321 -5.72 -19.50 3.54
N GLY A 322 -5.12 -19.15 2.40
CA GLY A 322 -4.17 -20.01 1.69
C GLY A 322 -2.95 -20.36 2.55
N PHE A 323 -2.33 -19.36 3.18
CA PHE A 323 -1.18 -19.55 4.05
C PHE A 323 -1.54 -20.34 5.32
N ASN A 324 -2.68 -20.05 5.95
CA ASN A 324 -3.13 -20.80 7.14
C ASN A 324 -3.47 -22.27 6.83
N LEU A 325 -4.17 -22.53 5.73
CA LEU A 325 -4.49 -23.90 5.29
C LEU A 325 -3.22 -24.68 4.91
N LEU A 326 -2.27 -24.03 4.22
CA LEU A 326 -0.99 -24.64 3.87
C LEU A 326 -0.17 -24.97 5.12
N GLY A 327 -0.11 -24.06 6.09
CA GLY A 327 0.56 -24.24 7.38
C GLY A 327 -0.03 -25.42 8.16
N GLU A 328 -1.35 -25.45 8.34
CA GLU A 328 -2.05 -26.54 9.03
C GLU A 328 -1.90 -27.87 8.28
N GLY A 329 -1.98 -27.84 6.96
CA GLY A 329 -1.71 -29.00 6.11
C GLY A 329 -0.30 -29.56 6.31
N LEU A 330 0.71 -28.70 6.33
CA LEU A 330 2.09 -29.09 6.53
C LEU A 330 2.33 -29.62 7.95
N ARG A 331 1.75 -28.98 8.97
CA ARG A 331 1.80 -29.44 10.37
C ARG A 331 1.34 -30.89 10.50
N ARG A 332 0.18 -31.23 9.93
CA ARG A 332 -0.36 -32.59 9.95
C ARG A 332 0.57 -33.63 9.32
N LEU A 333 1.39 -33.25 8.33
CA LEU A 333 2.38 -34.15 7.73
C LEU A 333 3.60 -34.35 8.63
N ILE A 334 4.04 -33.28 9.30
CA ILE A 334 5.17 -33.31 10.24
C ILE A 334 4.80 -34.17 11.46
N ASP A 335 3.61 -33.94 12.05
CA ASP A 335 3.13 -34.69 13.22
C ASP A 335 3.02 -36.20 12.95
N ARG A 336 2.75 -36.58 11.70
CA ARG A 336 2.66 -37.99 11.28
C ARG A 336 4.01 -38.63 10.93
N GLY A 337 5.12 -37.90 11.03
CA GLY A 337 6.46 -38.40 10.69
C GLY A 337 6.65 -38.74 9.21
N ILE A 338 5.77 -38.24 8.33
CA ILE A 338 5.80 -38.49 6.87
C ILE A 338 6.91 -37.66 6.22
N PHE A 339 7.25 -36.52 6.83
CA PHE A 339 8.25 -35.60 6.31
C PHE A 339 9.63 -35.88 6.90
N ASN A 340 10.62 -36.13 6.04
CA ASN A 340 12.02 -36.19 6.48
C ASN A 340 12.56 -34.76 6.63
N THR A 341 12.57 -34.29 7.88
CA THR A 341 13.00 -32.94 8.27
C THR A 341 14.42 -32.60 7.84
N ALA A 342 15.28 -33.61 7.66
CA ALA A 342 16.65 -33.44 7.16
C ALA A 342 16.74 -32.91 5.72
N VAL A 343 15.68 -33.04 4.91
CA VAL A 343 15.66 -32.50 3.53
C VAL A 343 15.48 -30.97 3.55
N LEU A 344 14.72 -30.45 4.51
CA LEU A 344 14.43 -29.03 4.67
C LEU A 344 15.67 -28.23 5.14
N LEU A 345 16.51 -28.90 5.91
CA LEU A 345 17.83 -28.43 6.36
C LEU A 345 18.93 -28.55 5.30
N SER A 346 18.62 -29.09 4.11
CA SER A 346 19.64 -29.24 3.08
C SER A 346 20.01 -27.88 2.50
N TRP A 347 21.30 -27.66 2.25
CA TRP A 347 21.84 -26.48 1.56
C TRP A 347 21.06 -26.14 0.27
N ARG A 348 20.49 -27.16 -0.39
CA ARG A 348 19.67 -27.01 -1.59
C ARG A 348 18.41 -26.17 -1.35
N VAL A 349 17.73 -26.36 -0.23
CA VAL A 349 16.52 -25.59 0.11
C VAL A 349 16.88 -24.15 0.42
N ILE A 350 17.98 -23.92 1.15
CA ILE A 350 18.50 -22.57 1.42
C ILE A 350 18.83 -21.84 0.10
N VAL A 351 19.50 -22.52 -0.83
CA VAL A 351 19.81 -21.95 -2.15
C VAL A 351 18.55 -21.67 -2.96
N VAL A 352 17.55 -22.56 -2.95
CA VAL A 352 16.28 -22.32 -3.67
C VAL A 352 15.55 -21.12 -3.08
N VAL A 353 15.45 -21.01 -1.75
CA VAL A 353 14.83 -19.86 -1.09
C VAL A 353 15.62 -18.58 -1.42
N ALA A 354 16.94 -18.60 -1.36
CA ALA A 354 17.78 -17.46 -1.70
C ALA A 354 17.60 -17.03 -3.17
N LEU A 355 17.50 -17.99 -4.10
CA LEU A 355 17.25 -17.70 -5.51
C LEU A 355 15.85 -17.13 -5.73
N ILE A 356 14.82 -17.66 -5.06
CA ILE A 356 13.46 -17.13 -5.14
C ILE A 356 13.40 -15.71 -4.59
N THR A 357 14.05 -15.44 -3.45
CA THR A 357 14.14 -14.09 -2.87
C THR A 357 14.90 -13.16 -3.79
N ALA A 358 16.05 -13.57 -4.33
CA ALA A 358 16.84 -12.77 -5.26
C ALA A 358 16.08 -12.48 -6.56
N ALA A 359 15.38 -13.48 -7.10
CA ALA A 359 14.51 -13.32 -8.26
C ALA A 359 13.39 -12.32 -7.96
N SER A 360 12.73 -12.44 -6.81
CA SER A 360 11.67 -11.51 -6.39
C SER A 360 12.18 -10.08 -6.22
N VAL A 361 13.36 -9.90 -5.60
CA VAL A 361 14.00 -8.59 -5.45
C VAL A 361 14.41 -8.02 -6.81
N TYR A 362 15.05 -8.80 -7.67
CA TYR A 362 15.42 -8.37 -9.03
C TYR A 362 14.19 -7.92 -9.83
N VAL A 363 13.12 -8.69 -9.74
CA VAL A 363 11.84 -8.44 -10.39
C VAL A 363 11.16 -7.17 -9.84
N ILE A 364 11.23 -6.90 -8.53
CA ILE A 364 10.78 -5.61 -7.94
C ILE A 364 11.62 -4.44 -8.46
N LEU A 365 12.94 -4.60 -8.50
CA LEU A 365 13.87 -3.55 -8.94
C LEU A 365 13.76 -3.25 -10.44
N THR A 366 13.24 -4.18 -11.23
CA THR A 366 13.10 -4.05 -12.70
C THR A 366 11.70 -3.67 -13.16
N LEU A 367 10.65 -4.02 -12.42
CA LEU A 367 9.24 -3.73 -12.77
C LEU A 367 8.56 -2.78 -11.77
N GLY A 368 9.35 -2.14 -10.90
CA GLY A 368 8.87 -1.14 -9.95
C GLY A 368 8.55 0.21 -10.60
N PRO A 369 8.15 1.21 -9.79
CA PRO A 369 7.83 2.55 -10.28
C PRO A 369 9.04 3.22 -10.94
N ALA A 370 10.24 3.13 -10.36
CA ALA A 370 11.43 3.80 -10.89
C ALA A 370 11.80 3.34 -12.33
N PRO A 371 11.84 2.04 -12.66
CA PRO A 371 11.97 1.59 -14.04
C PRO A 371 10.80 2.01 -14.94
N SER A 372 9.56 1.95 -14.44
CA SER A 372 8.37 2.32 -15.21
C SER A 372 8.42 3.79 -15.65
N TYR A 373 8.90 4.69 -14.78
CA TYR A 373 9.07 6.11 -15.10
C TYR A 373 10.43 6.43 -15.73
N ARG A 374 11.39 5.50 -15.79
CA ARG A 374 12.75 5.80 -16.25
C ARG A 374 12.75 6.30 -17.70
N HIS A 375 11.93 5.70 -18.55
CA HIS A 375 11.83 6.10 -19.95
C HIS A 375 11.33 7.55 -20.08
N LEU A 376 10.24 7.88 -19.38
CA LEU A 376 9.69 9.24 -19.32
C LEU A 376 10.69 10.24 -18.72
N ALA A 377 11.31 9.91 -17.59
CA ALA A 377 12.28 10.78 -16.94
C ALA A 377 13.54 11.03 -17.79
N GLN A 378 13.91 10.11 -18.68
CA GLN A 378 15.02 10.30 -19.62
C GLN A 378 14.63 11.14 -20.84
N GLN A 379 13.34 11.21 -21.18
CA GLN A 379 12.83 12.03 -22.27
C GLN A 379 12.60 13.49 -21.86
N VAL A 380 12.50 13.79 -20.56
CA VAL A 380 12.32 15.16 -20.06
C VAL A 380 13.70 15.79 -19.80
N ASN A 381 14.10 16.71 -20.67
CA ASN A 381 15.30 17.54 -20.51
C ASN A 381 14.93 18.99 -20.09
N GLU A 382 15.85 19.69 -19.42
CA GLU A 382 15.67 21.10 -19.03
C GLU A 382 15.37 21.99 -20.25
N THR A 383 16.05 21.73 -21.38
CA THR A 383 15.83 22.46 -22.62
C THR A 383 14.42 22.25 -23.19
N ASP A 384 13.89 21.02 -23.10
CA ASP A 384 12.54 20.71 -23.56
C ASP A 384 11.49 21.36 -22.65
N LEU A 385 11.70 21.31 -21.33
CA LEU A 385 10.86 22.01 -20.34
C LEU A 385 10.79 23.51 -20.61
N MET A 386 11.93 24.15 -20.87
CA MET A 386 11.94 25.58 -21.22
C MET A 386 11.23 25.85 -22.54
N SER A 387 11.35 24.96 -23.54
CA SER A 387 10.61 25.10 -24.80
C SER A 387 9.08 25.03 -24.61
N HIS A 388 8.59 24.17 -23.72
CA HIS A 388 7.17 24.10 -23.36
C HIS A 388 6.70 25.38 -22.68
N VAL A 389 7.50 25.92 -21.75
CA VAL A 389 7.18 27.19 -21.08
C VAL A 389 7.16 28.34 -22.08
N GLU A 390 8.17 28.45 -22.94
CA GLU A 390 8.26 29.49 -23.98
C GLU A 390 7.06 29.43 -24.93
N PHE A 391 6.70 28.23 -25.42
CA PHE A 391 5.56 28.07 -26.32
C PHE A 391 4.23 28.42 -25.64
N LEU A 392 3.99 27.90 -24.43
CA LEU A 392 2.73 28.10 -23.71
C LEU A 392 2.58 29.51 -23.11
N SER A 393 3.68 30.26 -22.95
CA SER A 393 3.70 31.64 -22.46
C SER A 393 3.93 32.68 -23.56
N ALA A 394 4.09 32.25 -24.81
CA ALA A 394 4.26 33.15 -25.94
C ALA A 394 3.12 34.17 -25.99
N SER A 395 3.45 35.42 -26.37
CA SER A 395 2.45 36.49 -26.52
C SER A 395 1.33 36.13 -27.50
N GLU A 396 1.63 35.25 -28.46
CA GLU A 396 0.70 34.67 -29.44
C GLU A 396 -0.42 33.82 -28.81
N MET A 397 -0.24 33.33 -27.58
CA MET A 397 -1.26 32.55 -26.85
C MET A 397 -2.36 33.42 -26.22
N ASN A 398 -2.16 34.75 -26.19
CA ASN A 398 -3.15 35.78 -25.85
C ASN A 398 -4.13 35.42 -24.70
N GLY A 399 -3.60 34.89 -23.59
CA GLY A 399 -4.39 34.57 -22.40
C GLY A 399 -5.26 33.31 -22.47
N ARG A 400 -5.35 32.60 -23.61
CA ARG A 400 -6.04 31.30 -23.77
C ARG A 400 -7.48 31.31 -23.23
N SER A 401 -8.26 32.32 -23.60
CA SER A 401 -9.66 32.41 -23.17
C SER A 401 -10.46 31.18 -23.64
N VAL A 402 -11.43 30.75 -22.83
CA VAL A 402 -12.25 29.57 -23.12
C VAL A 402 -12.91 29.67 -24.49
N GLY A 403 -12.74 28.63 -25.31
CA GLY A 403 -13.27 28.55 -26.67
C GLY A 403 -12.47 29.32 -27.75
N SER A 404 -11.34 29.93 -27.40
CA SER A 404 -10.53 30.66 -28.38
C SER A 404 -9.61 29.75 -29.21
N PRO A 405 -9.23 30.16 -30.43
CA PRO A 405 -8.27 29.41 -31.25
C PRO A 405 -6.93 29.15 -30.55
N GLU A 406 -6.49 30.08 -29.69
CA GLU A 406 -5.25 29.98 -28.92
C GLU A 406 -5.36 28.93 -27.83
N ALA A 407 -6.51 28.83 -27.15
CA ALA A 407 -6.77 27.77 -26.18
C ALA A 407 -6.74 26.39 -26.85
N TYR A 408 -7.34 26.27 -28.04
CA TYR A 408 -7.28 25.04 -28.84
C TYR A 408 -5.85 24.70 -29.28
N ARG A 409 -5.08 25.70 -29.75
CA ARG A 409 -3.67 25.50 -30.13
C ARG A 409 -2.81 25.04 -28.96
N ALA A 410 -3.00 25.63 -27.77
CA ALA A 410 -2.29 25.21 -26.57
C ALA A 410 -2.67 23.78 -26.15
N ALA A 411 -3.96 23.42 -26.23
CA ALA A 411 -4.42 22.07 -25.96
C ALA A 411 -3.78 21.07 -26.94
N GLN A 412 -3.81 21.36 -28.24
CA GLN A 412 -3.19 20.51 -29.27
C GLN A 412 -1.68 20.33 -29.04
N TYR A 413 -0.95 21.39 -28.68
CA TYR A 413 0.47 21.28 -28.36
C TYR A 413 0.73 20.35 -27.17
N ILE A 414 -0.09 20.42 -26.13
CA ILE A 414 0.02 19.53 -24.97
C ILE A 414 -0.24 18.08 -25.41
N VAL A 415 -1.24 17.85 -26.26
CA VAL A 415 -1.51 16.52 -26.83
C VAL A 415 -0.31 15.99 -27.60
N ASP A 416 0.23 16.77 -28.53
CA ASP A 416 1.37 16.38 -29.36
C ASP A 416 2.61 16.08 -28.48
N ALA A 417 2.80 16.84 -27.40
CA ALA A 417 3.86 16.58 -26.42
C ALA A 417 3.65 15.27 -25.65
N LEU A 418 2.43 15.01 -25.17
CA LEU A 418 2.09 13.78 -24.45
C LEU A 418 2.26 12.54 -25.35
N GLU A 419 1.83 12.62 -26.61
CA GLU A 419 2.06 11.58 -27.61
C GLU A 419 3.55 11.41 -27.92
N GLY A 420 4.31 12.51 -27.98
CA GLY A 420 5.77 12.50 -28.13
C GLY A 420 6.49 11.76 -27.00
N TYR A 421 5.93 11.76 -25.79
CA TYR A 421 6.41 10.98 -24.65
C TYR A 421 5.96 9.51 -24.66
N GLY A 422 5.20 9.09 -25.67
CA GLY A 422 4.69 7.72 -25.81
C GLY A 422 3.60 7.38 -24.80
N LEU A 423 2.86 8.38 -24.32
CA LEU A 423 1.66 8.16 -23.51
C LEU A 423 0.47 7.84 -24.43
N ASP A 424 -0.38 6.92 -24.01
CA ASP A 424 -1.58 6.56 -24.76
C ASP A 424 -2.73 7.51 -24.43
N ALA A 425 -3.52 7.86 -25.44
CA ALA A 425 -4.74 8.64 -25.27
C ALA A 425 -5.77 7.89 -24.40
N PRO A 426 -6.52 8.59 -23.54
CA PRO A 426 -7.63 7.97 -22.83
C PRO A 426 -8.78 7.61 -23.79
N PRO A 427 -9.72 6.74 -23.36
CA PRO A 427 -10.96 6.49 -24.10
C PRO A 427 -11.72 7.79 -24.41
N GLY A 428 -11.99 8.01 -25.70
CA GLY A 428 -12.58 9.25 -26.22
C GLY A 428 -11.56 10.31 -26.66
N GLY A 429 -10.26 9.98 -26.69
CA GLY A 429 -9.21 10.85 -27.21
C GLY A 429 -8.70 11.88 -26.19
N TRP A 430 -7.61 12.57 -26.54
CA TRP A 430 -6.98 13.57 -25.68
C TRP A 430 -7.81 14.84 -25.50
N LEU A 431 -8.58 15.21 -26.54
CA LEU A 431 -9.42 16.39 -26.55
C LEU A 431 -10.88 15.97 -26.49
N LYS A 432 -11.60 16.48 -25.48
CA LYS A 432 -13.05 16.39 -25.39
C LYS A 432 -13.61 17.80 -25.45
N GLU A 433 -14.39 18.08 -26.48
CA GLU A 433 -15.12 19.34 -26.58
C GLU A 433 -16.34 19.31 -25.67
N VAL A 434 -16.52 20.38 -24.89
CA VAL A 434 -17.67 20.56 -24.01
C VAL A 434 -18.29 21.91 -24.33
N GLU A 435 -19.60 21.90 -24.58
CA GLU A 435 -20.35 23.14 -24.77
C GLU A 435 -20.72 23.72 -23.40
N ILE A 436 -20.19 24.90 -23.10
CA ILE A 436 -20.47 25.64 -21.88
C ILE A 436 -21.02 27.02 -22.22
N THR A 437 -22.15 27.36 -21.62
CA THR A 437 -22.72 28.70 -21.75
C THR A 437 -22.01 29.62 -20.76
N LEU A 438 -21.20 30.53 -21.28
CA LEU A 438 -20.53 31.56 -20.48
C LEU A 438 -21.38 32.82 -20.47
N ALA A 439 -21.86 33.23 -19.30
CA ALA A 439 -22.39 34.58 -19.13
C ALA A 439 -21.23 35.58 -19.16
N ARG A 440 -21.30 36.57 -20.05
CA ARG A 440 -20.37 37.70 -20.09
C ARG A 440 -21.16 38.98 -19.84
N PRO A 441 -20.60 39.97 -19.10
CA PRO A 441 -21.21 41.28 -19.02
C PRO A 441 -21.42 41.86 -20.42
N ALA A 442 -22.61 42.41 -20.70
CA ALA A 442 -22.89 43.06 -21.97
C ALA A 442 -22.01 44.30 -22.19
N GLU A 443 -21.69 44.99 -21.11
CA GLU A 443 -20.71 46.09 -21.06
C GLU A 443 -19.78 45.87 -19.86
N PRO A 444 -18.50 46.30 -19.93
CA PRO A 444 -17.61 46.24 -18.79
C PRO A 444 -18.20 47.04 -17.62
N PRO A 445 -18.43 46.45 -16.44
CA PRO A 445 -18.89 47.21 -15.29
C PRO A 445 -17.89 48.35 -14.99
N GLU A 446 -18.42 49.49 -14.57
CA GLU A 446 -17.63 50.57 -13.99
C GLU A 446 -17.91 50.59 -12.49
N LEU A 447 -16.85 50.47 -11.69
CA LEU A 447 -16.95 50.53 -10.25
C LEU A 447 -16.30 51.82 -9.77
N ALA A 448 -17.09 52.67 -9.11
CA ALA A 448 -16.62 53.90 -8.51
C ALA A 448 -17.16 54.05 -7.09
N LEU A 449 -16.28 54.45 -6.16
CA LEU A 449 -16.69 54.90 -4.85
C LEU A 449 -17.10 56.37 -4.96
N MET A 450 -18.31 56.69 -4.51
CA MET A 450 -18.83 58.06 -4.52
C MET A 450 -19.02 58.59 -3.08
N ASP A 451 -18.96 59.91 -2.89
CA ASP A 451 -19.34 60.55 -1.63
C ASP A 451 -20.86 60.76 -1.53
N GLN A 452 -21.31 61.34 -0.42
CA GLN A 452 -22.74 61.58 -0.16
C GLN A 452 -23.37 62.64 -1.08
N ASP A 453 -22.55 63.48 -1.71
CA ASP A 453 -22.94 64.56 -2.62
C ASP A 453 -22.80 64.14 -4.11
N GLY A 454 -22.44 62.87 -4.37
CA GLY A 454 -22.30 62.29 -5.71
C GLY A 454 -20.93 62.51 -6.36
N GLY A 455 -19.94 63.01 -5.62
CA GLY A 455 -18.57 63.15 -6.11
C GLY A 455 -17.84 61.80 -6.16
N VAL A 456 -17.16 61.49 -7.27
CA VAL A 456 -16.35 60.26 -7.39
C VAL A 456 -15.08 60.38 -6.55
N LEU A 457 -14.98 59.56 -5.50
CA LEU A 457 -13.84 59.46 -4.60
C LEU A 457 -12.74 58.52 -5.13
N ALA A 458 -13.12 57.42 -5.78
CA ALA A 458 -12.20 56.47 -6.37
C ALA A 458 -12.87 55.73 -7.53
N THR A 459 -12.10 55.30 -8.52
CA THR A 459 -12.57 54.43 -9.61
C THR A 459 -11.69 53.20 -9.64
N PHE A 460 -12.30 52.05 -9.86
CA PHE A 460 -11.64 50.76 -9.86
C PHE A 460 -11.65 50.18 -11.27
N THR A 461 -10.52 49.63 -11.65
CA THR A 461 -10.29 49.05 -12.98
C THR A 461 -10.66 47.57 -12.97
N ARG A 462 -11.57 47.18 -13.85
CA ARG A 462 -11.97 45.79 -14.04
C ARG A 462 -10.78 44.90 -14.40
N LEU A 463 -10.72 43.69 -13.85
CA LEU A 463 -9.64 42.69 -13.94
C LEU A 463 -8.28 43.12 -13.34
N ALA A 464 -8.16 44.33 -12.82
CA ALA A 464 -6.98 44.78 -12.07
C ALA A 464 -7.30 44.97 -10.58
N ASP A 465 -8.38 45.68 -10.28
CA ASP A 465 -8.81 46.00 -8.91
C ASP A 465 -9.98 45.12 -8.44
N TYR A 466 -10.78 44.60 -9.37
CA TYR A 466 -11.89 43.69 -9.09
C TYR A 466 -12.17 42.77 -10.28
N GLY A 467 -12.81 41.62 -10.05
CA GLY A 467 -13.20 40.67 -11.09
C GLY A 467 -14.58 40.09 -10.82
N GLU A 468 -15.17 39.42 -11.82
CA GLU A 468 -16.44 38.72 -11.67
C GLU A 468 -16.22 37.22 -11.48
N SER A 469 -17.06 36.58 -10.67
CA SER A 469 -17.20 35.13 -10.63
C SER A 469 -18.65 34.76 -10.90
N VAL A 470 -18.87 33.79 -11.79
CA VAL A 470 -20.19 33.26 -12.18
C VAL A 470 -20.36 31.82 -11.69
N GLU A 471 -19.65 31.46 -10.64
CA GLU A 471 -19.42 30.07 -10.28
C GLU A 471 -20.70 29.23 -10.00
N GLN A 472 -20.59 27.97 -10.39
CA GLN A 472 -21.40 26.79 -10.07
C GLN A 472 -22.82 26.64 -10.65
N HIS A 473 -23.57 27.69 -11.03
CA HIS A 473 -24.88 27.51 -11.68
C HIS A 473 -25.23 28.64 -12.67
N GLY A 474 -24.36 28.89 -13.65
CA GLY A 474 -24.56 29.93 -14.66
C GLY A 474 -25.91 29.79 -15.39
N GLY A 475 -26.73 30.84 -15.33
CA GLY A 475 -27.83 31.08 -16.26
C GLY A 475 -27.40 32.03 -17.37
N SER A 476 -28.04 31.94 -18.54
CA SER A 476 -27.93 32.97 -19.59
C SER A 476 -29.07 33.99 -19.41
N GLY A 477 -28.75 35.28 -19.57
CA GLY A 477 -29.75 36.35 -19.48
C GLY A 477 -29.13 37.73 -19.21
N GLU A 478 -29.97 38.75 -19.27
CA GLU A 478 -29.64 40.09 -18.78
C GLU A 478 -30.22 40.24 -17.36
N ALA A 479 -29.44 40.82 -16.45
CA ALA A 479 -29.86 41.08 -15.08
C ALA A 479 -29.38 42.47 -14.65
N GLU A 480 -30.30 43.26 -14.11
CA GLU A 480 -30.02 44.54 -13.46
C GLU A 480 -30.45 44.42 -11.99
N ALA A 481 -29.52 44.63 -11.07
CA ALA A 481 -29.68 44.28 -9.67
C ALA A 481 -28.87 45.23 -8.76
N PRO A 482 -29.35 45.52 -7.54
CA PRO A 482 -28.60 46.33 -6.58
C PRO A 482 -27.26 45.67 -6.21
N VAL A 483 -26.19 46.48 -6.15
CA VAL A 483 -24.87 46.02 -5.69
C VAL A 483 -24.80 46.01 -4.17
N THR A 484 -24.37 44.90 -3.57
CA THR A 484 -24.26 44.73 -2.12
C THR A 484 -22.85 44.29 -1.73
N LEU A 485 -22.14 45.13 -0.99
CA LEU A 485 -20.81 44.82 -0.46
C LEU A 485 -20.93 44.09 0.88
N ILE A 486 -20.34 42.91 0.98
CA ILE A 486 -20.25 42.13 2.22
C ILE A 486 -18.84 42.30 2.80
N LEU A 487 -18.79 42.71 4.06
CA LEU A 487 -17.55 42.85 4.83
C LEU A 487 -17.56 41.91 6.02
N PHE A 488 -16.49 41.15 6.17
CA PHE A 488 -16.23 40.31 7.31
C PHE A 488 -15.37 41.09 8.31
N PRO A 489 -15.74 41.09 9.60
CA PRO A 489 -14.89 41.68 10.61
C PRO A 489 -13.55 40.91 10.68
N PRO A 490 -12.41 41.62 10.87
CA PRO A 490 -11.12 40.95 11.00
C PRO A 490 -11.14 39.95 12.18
N PRO A 491 -10.49 38.79 12.05
CA PRO A 491 -10.50 37.77 13.10
C PRO A 491 -9.92 38.35 14.40
N LYS A 492 -10.69 38.28 15.49
CA LYS A 492 -10.22 38.69 16.82
C LYS A 492 -9.40 37.55 17.44
N GLY A 493 -8.08 37.64 17.39
CA GLY A 493 -7.16 36.69 18.05
C GLY A 493 -6.91 35.40 17.24
N SER A 494 -6.38 34.36 17.91
CA SER A 494 -6.06 33.05 17.31
C SER A 494 -7.29 32.15 17.12
N ASP A 495 -8.37 32.72 16.61
CA ASP A 495 -9.70 32.08 16.57
C ASP A 495 -9.82 31.19 15.34
N ARG A 496 -9.37 29.94 15.47
CA ARG A 496 -9.63 28.86 14.49
C ARG A 496 -11.04 28.30 14.71
N ARG A 497 -12.08 29.06 14.34
CA ARG A 497 -13.46 28.55 14.35
C ARG A 497 -13.73 27.71 13.12
N SER A 498 -14.66 26.76 13.24
CA SER A 498 -15.10 25.95 12.10
C SER A 498 -15.85 26.84 11.08
N PRO A 499 -15.77 26.52 9.77
CA PRO A 499 -16.52 27.25 8.74
C PRO A 499 -18.01 27.40 9.07
N GLU A 500 -18.62 26.35 9.63
CA GLU A 500 -20.06 26.30 9.98
C GLU A 500 -20.50 27.41 10.96
N GLU A 501 -19.67 27.75 11.96
CA GLU A 501 -19.99 28.83 12.91
C GLU A 501 -19.91 30.22 12.29
N MET A 502 -19.03 30.39 11.30
CA MET A 502 -18.91 31.65 10.54
C MET A 502 -20.11 31.82 9.60
N TYR A 503 -20.51 30.75 8.91
CA TYR A 503 -21.70 30.74 8.05
C TYR A 503 -23.01 30.97 8.82
N ALA A 504 -23.10 30.47 10.06
CA ALA A 504 -24.29 30.63 10.90
C ALA A 504 -24.68 32.10 11.12
N ARG A 505 -23.74 33.04 11.07
CA ARG A 505 -24.00 34.49 11.21
C ARG A 505 -24.66 35.13 10.01
N PHE A 506 -24.51 34.51 8.84
CA PHE A 506 -25.13 34.96 7.60
C PHE A 506 -26.32 34.07 7.20
N LYS A 507 -26.70 33.12 8.06
CA LYS A 507 -27.86 32.25 7.85
C LYS A 507 -29.15 33.08 7.81
N GLY A 508 -29.88 32.97 6.70
CA GLY A 508 -31.12 33.72 6.46
C GLY A 508 -30.93 35.08 5.80
N LEU A 509 -29.71 35.43 5.40
CA LEU A 509 -29.45 36.59 4.55
C LEU A 509 -29.85 36.24 3.11
N ASP A 510 -31.02 36.70 2.66
CA ASP A 510 -31.46 36.53 1.28
C ASP A 510 -30.81 37.59 0.39
N LEU A 511 -29.94 37.15 -0.52
CA LEU A 511 -29.27 37.99 -1.52
C LEU A 511 -29.79 37.72 -2.94
N THR A 512 -30.96 37.08 -3.05
CA THR A 512 -31.59 36.81 -4.34
C THR A 512 -31.85 38.12 -5.08
N GLY A 513 -31.36 38.22 -6.32
CA GLY A 513 -31.53 39.43 -7.14
C GLY A 513 -30.57 40.57 -6.81
N HIS A 514 -29.48 40.31 -6.09
CA HIS A 514 -28.41 41.28 -5.83
C HIS A 514 -27.10 40.88 -6.52
N ILE A 515 -26.29 41.87 -6.91
CA ILE A 515 -24.89 41.67 -7.32
C ILE A 515 -24.03 41.79 -6.06
N VAL A 516 -23.41 40.69 -5.63
CA VAL A 516 -22.67 40.64 -4.37
C VAL A 516 -21.19 40.92 -4.61
N MET A 517 -20.65 41.89 -3.87
CA MET A 517 -19.23 42.21 -3.85
C MET A 517 -18.58 41.76 -2.54
N ILE A 518 -17.37 41.21 -2.64
CA ILE A 518 -16.57 40.75 -1.50
C ILE A 518 -15.14 41.23 -1.72
N ILE A 519 -14.49 41.69 -0.64
CA ILE A 519 -13.08 42.06 -0.69
C ILE A 519 -12.20 40.80 -0.59
N THR A 520 -11.31 40.61 -1.57
CA THR A 520 -10.35 39.52 -1.59
C THR A 520 -9.50 39.52 -0.31
N GLY A 521 -9.41 38.36 0.36
CA GLY A 521 -8.68 38.21 1.63
C GLY A 521 -9.42 38.71 2.88
N ASN A 522 -10.61 39.29 2.72
CA ASN A 522 -11.48 39.61 3.85
C ASN A 522 -12.47 38.46 4.17
N ALA A 523 -12.85 37.67 3.17
CA ALA A 523 -13.66 36.47 3.38
C ALA A 523 -12.85 35.32 4.00
N PRO A 524 -13.48 34.44 4.80
CA PRO A 524 -12.90 33.16 5.19
C PRO A 524 -12.46 32.35 3.96
N GLU A 525 -11.36 31.59 4.09
CA GLU A 525 -10.77 30.79 2.98
C GLU A 525 -11.78 29.85 2.31
N ASP A 526 -12.77 29.35 3.06
CA ASP A 526 -13.79 28.41 2.56
C ASP A 526 -15.15 29.07 2.30
N PHE A 527 -15.27 30.40 2.23
CA PHE A 527 -16.56 31.09 2.12
C PHE A 527 -17.20 30.97 0.72
N ALA A 528 -18.23 30.14 0.61
CA ALA A 528 -19.10 29.96 -0.53
C ALA A 528 -20.31 30.90 -0.42
N THR A 529 -20.41 31.83 -1.37
CA THR A 529 -21.57 32.72 -1.53
C THR A 529 -22.88 31.96 -1.74
N GLU A 530 -22.83 30.71 -2.21
CA GLU A 530 -24.01 29.87 -2.43
C GLU A 530 -24.78 29.54 -1.14
N ALA A 531 -24.10 29.44 0.01
CA ALA A 531 -24.74 29.18 1.31
C ALA A 531 -25.70 30.32 1.73
N LEU A 532 -25.58 31.50 1.11
CA LEU A 532 -26.45 32.65 1.33
C LEU A 532 -27.66 32.67 0.41
N ILE A 533 -27.61 31.98 -0.73
CA ILE A 533 -28.67 32.02 -1.75
C ILE A 533 -29.78 30.99 -1.45
N ARG A 534 -29.50 29.95 -0.66
CA ARG A 534 -30.42 28.85 -0.36
C ARG A 534 -31.19 29.01 0.97
N GLY A 535 -31.54 30.24 1.35
CA GLY A 535 -32.44 30.49 2.48
C GLY A 535 -33.72 29.67 2.42
#